data_AF-A0A7S4HD17-F1
#
_entry.id   AF-A0A7S4HD17-F1
#
_cell.length_a   1.000
_cell.length_b   1.000
_cell.length_c   1.000
_cell.angle_alpha   90.00
_cell.angle_beta   90.00
_cell.angle_gamma   90.00
#
_symmetry.space_group_name_H-M   'P 1'
#
loop_
_entity.id
_entity.type
_entity.pdbx_description
1 polymer ?
#
loop_
_entity_poly.entity_id
_entity_poly.type
_entity_poly.pdbx_seq_one_letter_code
_entity_poly.pdbx_strand_id
1 'polypeptide(L)'
;SDASISHLKTAEQLLGVGDLAKLLVEKVVHSPRSKSEYHIALDLTSANGQRDALVKHIYTMMFNLLIARINMNIETDREFHKFIGLLDVFGFEVFQTNSFEQLCI
;
A
#
# COMPACT_ATOMS: atom_id res chain seq x y z
N SER A 1 2.39 10.59 21.96
CA SER A 1 3.63 10.99 22.65
C SER A 1 4.46 11.86 21.70
N ASP A 2 5.47 12.58 22.20
CA ASP A 2 6.36 13.37 21.32
C ASP A 2 7.03 12.51 20.24
N ALA A 3 7.31 11.24 20.54
CA ALA A 3 7.82 10.27 19.58
C ALA A 3 6.86 10.04 18.41
N SER A 4 5.55 9.87 18.67
CA SER A 4 4.54 9.67 17.62
C SER A 4 4.46 10.86 16.66
N ILE A 5 4.54 12.09 17.20
CA ILE A 5 4.52 13.32 16.40
C ILE A 5 5.80 13.41 15.56
N SER A 6 6.94 13.03 16.12
CA SER A 6 8.21 12.98 15.39
C SER A 6 8.15 11.99 14.21
N HIS A 7 7.67 10.77 14.43
CA HIS A 7 7.55 9.76 13.37
C HIS A 7 6.62 10.21 12.24
N LEU A 8 5.52 10.88 12.57
CA LEU A 8 4.60 11.41 11.57
C LEU A 8 5.26 12.49 10.70
N LYS A 9 5.99 13.43 11.32
CA LYS A 9 6.73 14.47 10.58
C LYS A 9 7.81 13.87 9.67
N THR A 10 8.51 12.84 10.14
CA THR A 10 9.48 12.12 9.30
C THR A 10 8.79 11.46 8.11
N ALA A 11 7.64 10.81 8.32
CA ALA A 11 6.88 10.20 7.24
C ALA A 11 6.38 11.25 6.22
N GLU A 12 5.87 12.39 6.67
CA GLU A 12 5.51 13.54 5.82
C GLU A 12 6.68 13.99 4.94
N GLN A 13 7.86 14.17 5.54
CA GLN A 13 9.05 14.58 4.82
C GLN A 13 9.51 13.54 3.79
N LEU A 14 9.53 12.25 4.15
CA LEU A 14 9.96 11.17 3.25
C LEU A 14 9.00 10.97 2.09
N LEU A 15 7.69 11.12 2.34
CA LEU A 15 6.65 10.97 1.31
C LEU A 15 6.44 12.26 0.51
N GLY A 16 6.99 13.39 0.95
CA GLY A 16 6.78 14.69 0.32
C GLY A 16 5.34 15.19 0.42
N VAL A 17 4.63 14.81 1.49
CA VAL A 17 3.22 15.18 1.74
C VAL A 17 3.10 16.04 2.99
N GLY A 18 2.13 16.95 3.02
CA GLY A 18 1.75 17.72 4.20
C GLY A 18 0.46 17.20 4.84
N ASP A 19 0.24 17.59 6.09
CA ASP A 19 -1.00 17.32 6.84
C ASP A 19 -1.39 15.83 6.92
N LEU A 20 -0.41 14.92 6.99
CA LEU A 20 -0.64 13.48 7.03
C LEU A 20 -1.46 13.07 8.26
N ALA A 21 -1.29 13.75 9.39
CA ALA A 21 -2.14 13.54 10.58
C ALA A 21 -3.62 13.70 10.25
N LYS A 22 -3.96 14.81 9.56
CA LYS A 22 -5.32 15.14 9.17
C LYS A 22 -5.85 14.13 8.15
N LEU A 23 -5.05 13.79 7.14
CA LEU A 23 -5.42 12.85 6.10
C LEU A 23 -5.68 11.43 6.62
N LEU A 24 -5.05 11.02 7.72
CA LEU A 24 -5.23 9.70 8.33
C LEU A 24 -6.48 9.61 9.23
N VAL A 25 -7.02 10.75 9.68
CA VAL A 25 -8.14 10.81 10.62
C VAL A 25 -9.40 11.44 10.04
N GLU A 26 -9.33 11.97 8.83
CA GLU A 26 -10.47 12.54 8.13
C GLU A 26 -10.74 11.79 6.83
N LYS A 27 -12.01 11.54 6.57
CA LYS A 27 -12.48 11.11 5.26
C LYS A 27 -13.08 12.28 4.52
N VAL A 28 -12.53 12.55 3.34
CA VAL A 28 -13.09 13.47 2.38
C VAL A 28 -14.25 12.80 1.63
N VAL A 29 -15.43 13.42 1.65
CA VAL A 29 -16.61 12.97 0.91
C VAL A 29 -17.04 14.05 -0.08
N HIS A 30 -17.02 13.69 -1.35
CA HIS A 30 -17.49 14.56 -2.43
C HIS A 30 -18.98 14.30 -2.70
N SER A 31 -19.81 15.33 -2.60
CA SER A 31 -21.22 15.24 -2.98
C SER A 31 -21.37 15.37 -4.50
N PRO A 32 -21.88 14.34 -5.20
CA PRO A 32 -22.07 14.40 -6.65
C PRO A 32 -23.11 15.45 -7.07
N ARG A 33 -24.04 15.80 -6.17
CA ARG A 33 -25.19 16.66 -6.47
C ARG A 33 -24.91 18.15 -6.29
N SER A 34 -24.01 18.50 -5.38
CA SER A 34 -23.80 19.89 -4.96
C SER A 34 -22.40 20.42 -5.25
N LYS A 35 -21.50 19.60 -5.85
CA LYS A 35 -20.06 19.92 -6.02
C LYS A 35 -19.38 20.37 -4.72
N SER A 36 -19.92 19.98 -3.57
CA SER A 36 -19.39 20.29 -2.25
C SER A 36 -18.59 19.12 -1.68
N GLU A 37 -17.54 19.45 -0.94
CA GLU A 37 -16.69 18.51 -0.22
C GLU A 37 -16.97 18.61 1.28
N TYR A 38 -17.08 17.46 1.94
CA TYR A 38 -17.29 17.35 3.39
C TYR A 38 -16.16 16.56 4.03
N HIS A 39 -15.64 17.05 5.14
CA HIS A 39 -14.65 16.37 5.96
C HIS A 39 -15.35 15.69 7.12
N ILE A 40 -15.20 14.37 7.22
CA ILE A 40 -15.81 13.56 8.28
C ILE A 40 -14.68 12.97 9.12
N ALA A 41 -14.66 13.29 10.41
CA ALA A 41 -13.72 12.68 11.35
C ALA A 41 -13.99 11.17 11.49
N LEU A 42 -12.93 10.38 11.47
CA LEU A 42 -12.97 8.93 11.57
C LEU A 42 -12.96 8.47 13.03
N ASP A 43 -13.57 7.32 13.27
CA ASP A 43 -13.33 6.58 14.51
C ASP A 43 -11.94 5.91 14.51
N LEU A 44 -11.52 5.45 15.68
CA LEU A 44 -10.19 4.85 15.86
C LEU A 44 -9.95 3.65 14.94
N THR A 45 -10.95 2.80 14.74
CA THR A 45 -10.84 1.61 13.89
C THR A 45 -10.64 2.00 12.43
N SER A 46 -11.42 2.96 11.93
CA SER A 46 -11.33 3.44 10.55
C SER A 46 -10.03 4.19 10.28
N ALA A 47 -9.55 5.00 11.24
CA ALA A 47 -8.27 5.69 11.13
C ALA A 47 -7.09 4.68 11.08
N ASN A 48 -7.12 3.63 11.91
CA ASN A 48 -6.14 2.54 11.84
C ASN A 48 -6.20 1.81 10.48
N GLY A 49 -7.41 1.51 10.01
CA GLY A 49 -7.60 0.90 8.69
C GLY A 49 -7.06 1.75 7.55
N GLN A 50 -7.25 3.08 7.60
CA GLN A 50 -6.68 4.01 6.64
C GLN A 50 -5.15 4.03 6.66
N ARG A 51 -4.55 4.09 7.85
CA ARG A 51 -3.09 3.99 8.01
C ARG A 51 -2.56 2.70 7.40
N ASP A 52 -3.17 1.56 7.74
CA ASP A 52 -2.70 0.26 7.28
C ASP A 52 -2.88 0.11 5.76
N ALA A 53 -3.98 0.65 5.20
CA ALA A 53 -4.20 0.69 3.75
C ALA A 53 -3.15 1.55 3.04
N LEU A 54 -2.79 2.72 3.59
CA LEU A 54 -1.73 3.57 3.06
C LEU A 54 -0.38 2.82 3.03
N VAL A 55 -0.02 2.18 4.15
CA VAL A 55 1.24 1.41 4.25
C VAL A 55 1.26 0.26 3.24
N LYS A 56 0.16 -0.51 3.14
CA LYS A 56 0.03 -1.58 2.14
C LYS A 56 0.20 -1.04 0.73
N HIS A 57 -0.44 0.08 0.40
CA HIS A 57 -0.35 0.70 -0.92
C HIS A 57 1.08 1.13 -1.27
N ILE A 58 1.77 1.82 -0.36
CA ILE A 58 3.17 2.23 -0.54
C ILE A 58 4.06 1.01 -0.79
N TYR A 59 3.91 -0.04 0.02
CA TYR A 59 4.69 -1.26 -0.13
C TYR A 59 4.42 -1.95 -1.48
N THR A 60 3.16 -2.06 -1.89
CA THR A 60 2.79 -2.61 -3.21
C THR A 60 3.40 -1.79 -4.35
N MET A 61 3.36 -0.46 -4.27
CA MET A 61 4.01 0.39 -5.29
C MET A 61 5.51 0.16 -5.34
N MET A 62 6.19 0.14 -4.19
CA MET A 62 7.63 -0.12 -4.13
C MET A 62 7.99 -1.50 -4.71
N PHE A 63 7.24 -2.53 -4.37
CA PHE A 63 7.44 -3.87 -4.90
C PHE A 63 7.27 -3.91 -6.42
N ASN A 64 6.19 -3.31 -6.94
CA ASN A 64 5.96 -3.24 -8.38
C ASN A 64 7.06 -2.47 -9.12
N LEU A 65 7.53 -1.35 -8.55
CA LEU A 65 8.66 -0.59 -9.11
C LEU A 65 9.94 -1.43 -9.14
N LEU A 66 10.20 -2.22 -8.09
CA LEU A 66 11.34 -3.12 -8.03
C LEU A 66 11.25 -4.20 -9.10
N ILE A 67 10.11 -4.87 -9.24
CA ILE A 67 9.88 -5.90 -10.27
C ILE A 67 10.05 -5.30 -11.67
N ALA A 68 9.43 -4.15 -11.94
CA ALA A 68 9.56 -3.47 -13.22
C ALA A 68 11.03 -3.11 -13.53
N ARG A 69 11.77 -2.62 -12.53
CA ARG A 69 13.18 -2.27 -12.70
C ARG A 69 14.03 -3.51 -12.95
N ILE A 70 13.82 -4.60 -12.21
CA ILE A 70 14.53 -5.87 -12.41
C ILE A 70 14.26 -6.40 -13.82
N ASN A 71 12.99 -6.47 -14.24
CA ASN A 71 12.61 -6.95 -15.56
C ASN A 71 13.25 -6.12 -16.67
N MET A 72 13.22 -4.79 -16.58
CA MET A 72 13.86 -3.90 -17.56
C MET A 72 15.38 -4.14 -17.68
N ASN A 73 16.06 -4.55 -16.61
CA ASN A 73 17.51 -4.80 -16.65
C ASN A 73 17.87 -6.22 -17.13
N ILE A 74 16.93 -7.16 -17.08
CA ILE A 74 17.14 -8.57 -17.52
C ILE A 74 16.61 -8.78 -18.94
N GLU A 75 15.61 -7.99 -19.34
CA GLU A 75 15.03 -8.02 -20.68
C GLU A 75 16.11 -7.78 -21.74
N THR A 76 16.03 -8.52 -22.85
CA THR A 76 16.99 -8.47 -23.94
C THR A 76 16.25 -8.18 -25.23
N ASP A 77 16.86 -7.44 -26.16
CA ASP A 77 16.26 -7.10 -27.46
C ASP A 77 16.08 -8.32 -28.41
N ARG A 78 16.36 -9.55 -27.95
CA ARG A 78 16.17 -10.78 -28.72
C ARG A 78 14.81 -11.40 -28.42
N GLU A 79 14.02 -11.61 -29.47
CA GLU A 79 12.84 -12.47 -29.36
C GLU A 79 13.26 -13.93 -29.17
N PHE A 80 12.83 -14.52 -28.06
CA PHE A 80 12.99 -15.95 -27.82
C PHE A 80 11.67 -16.66 -28.14
N HIS A 81 11.68 -17.59 -29.10
CA HIS A 81 10.50 -18.42 -29.40
C HIS A 81 10.26 -19.56 -28.39
N LYS A 82 11.18 -19.78 -27.44
CA LYS A 82 11.11 -20.85 -26.42
C LYS A 82 11.71 -20.35 -25.10
N PHE A 83 11.08 -20.69 -23.98
CA PHE A 83 11.61 -20.37 -22.63
C PHE A 83 11.42 -21.55 -21.67
N ILE A 84 12.24 -21.59 -20.60
CA ILE A 84 12.08 -22.49 -19.46
C ILE A 84 11.81 -21.61 -18.25
N GLY A 85 10.65 -21.79 -17.61
CA GLY A 85 10.28 -21.08 -16.39
C GLY A 85 10.49 -21.95 -15.15
N LEU A 86 11.02 -21.36 -14.09
CA LEU A 86 11.04 -21.96 -12.75
C LEU A 86 9.96 -21.28 -11.92
N LEU A 87 9.09 -22.07 -11.29
CA LEU A 87 8.02 -21.58 -10.44
C LEU A 87 8.37 -21.88 -8.98
N ASP A 88 8.47 -20.82 -8.18
CA ASP A 88 8.57 -20.89 -6.73
C ASP A 88 7.40 -20.09 -6.14
N VAL A 89 6.54 -20.78 -5.39
CA VAL A 89 5.34 -20.22 -4.79
C VAL A 89 5.27 -20.68 -3.34
N PHE A 90 4.61 -19.89 -2.50
CA PHE A 90 4.47 -20.21 -1.09
C PHE A 90 3.83 -21.59 -0.88
N GLY A 91 4.32 -22.34 0.11
CA GLY A 91 3.75 -23.62 0.51
C GLY A 91 2.49 -23.44 1.36
N PHE A 92 1.80 -24.54 1.64
CA PHE A 92 0.62 -24.53 2.49
C PHE A 92 0.97 -24.15 3.94
N GLU A 93 0.29 -23.14 4.49
CA GLU A 93 0.44 -22.71 5.89
C GLU A 93 -0.83 -23.06 6.69
N VAL A 94 -0.67 -23.63 7.89
CA VAL A 94 -1.80 -23.94 8.80
C VAL A 94 -1.61 -23.19 10.10
N PHE A 95 -2.40 -22.13 10.28
CA PHE A 95 -2.48 -21.39 11.54
C PHE A 95 -3.76 -21.73 12.31
N GLN A 96 -3.82 -21.35 13.59
CA GLN A 96 -5.04 -21.48 14.40
C GLN A 96 -6.22 -20.68 13.81
N THR A 97 -5.92 -19.54 13.20
CA THR A 97 -6.87 -18.73 12.43
C THR A 97 -6.21 -18.37 11.09
N ASN A 98 -6.77 -18.86 9.99
CA ASN A 98 -6.34 -18.49 8.65
C ASN A 98 -7.12 -17.26 8.18
N SER A 99 -6.42 -16.32 7.54
CA SER A 99 -6.99 -15.14 6.91
C SER A 99 -7.27 -15.40 5.42
N PHE A 100 -7.78 -14.38 4.71
CA PHE A 100 -8.05 -14.48 3.28
C PHE A 100 -6.76 -14.73 2.47
N GLU A 101 -5.64 -14.21 2.95
CA GLU A 101 -4.35 -14.33 2.31
C GLU A 101 -3.92 -15.79 2.13
N GLN A 102 -4.20 -16.67 3.10
CA GLN A 102 -3.88 -18.11 2.99
C GLN A 102 -4.73 -18.85 1.94
N LEU A 103 -5.94 -18.35 1.63
CA LEU A 103 -6.75 -18.89 0.53
C LEU A 103 -6.22 -18.47 -0.84
N CYS A 104 -5.49 -17.35 -0.89
CA CYS A 104 -4.93 -16.79 -2.13
C CYS A 104 -3.51 -17.28 -2.45
N ILE A 105 -2.93 -18.14 -1.61
CA ILE A 105 -1.76 -18.96 -1.98
C ILE A 105 -2.21 -19.98 -3.02
#